data_AF-A0A285D4B2-F1
#
_entry.id   AF-A0A285D4B2-F1
#
_cell.length_a   1.000
_cell.length_b   1.000
_cell.length_c   1.000
_cell.angle_alpha   90.00
_cell.angle_beta   90.00
_cell.angle_gamma   90.00
#
_symmetry.space_group_name_H-M   'P 1'
#
loop_
_entity.id
_entity.type
_entity.pdbx_description
1 polymer ?
#
loop_
_entity_poly.entity_id
_entity_poly.type
_entity_poly.pdbx_seq_one_letter_code
_entity_poly.pdbx_strand_id
1 'polypeptide(L)'
;MPTRLLRGQRGTEYAMGTPAPAGARVVVLDTALSSLPIAEADLGLPWNWRIGPAARAVSDASYAALGFAPSGRGLVPFAPVHAEQPWRTARNTGDLTIRWTRRSRALVADAWEQVEVPLAEDLESYDVQILDGAAIKRTLTSSTTSVLYAAAQQTTDWGAPLGPGQTLAIRIFQLSNRLGRGTPAAVTLQF
;
A
#
# COMPACT_ATOMS: atom_id res chain seq x y z
N MET A 1 6.67 23.94 -12.86
CA MET A 1 6.62 22.55 -12.34
C MET A 1 7.12 21.60 -13.43
N PRO A 2 8.15 20.77 -13.22
CA PRO A 2 8.56 19.80 -14.23
C PRO A 2 7.47 18.73 -14.37
N THR A 3 6.79 18.71 -15.52
CA THR A 3 5.67 17.81 -15.82
C THR A 3 6.11 16.43 -16.35
N ARG A 4 7.42 16.20 -16.51
CA ARG A 4 8.01 15.01 -17.16
C ARG A 4 8.75 14.07 -16.22
N LEU A 5 8.67 14.28 -14.91
CA LEU A 5 9.28 13.38 -13.93
C LEU A 5 8.39 12.16 -13.70
N LEU A 6 9.00 10.97 -13.71
CA LEU A 6 8.34 9.76 -13.27
C LEU A 6 8.09 9.85 -11.75
N ARG A 7 6.86 9.58 -11.32
CA ARG A 7 6.42 9.71 -9.92
C ARG A 7 5.69 8.45 -9.47
N GLY A 8 5.49 8.31 -8.16
CA GLY A 8 4.75 7.18 -7.59
C GLY A 8 5.45 5.83 -7.70
N GLN A 9 6.74 5.80 -8.02
CA GLN A 9 7.49 4.56 -8.19
C GLN A 9 7.59 3.76 -6.90
N ARG A 10 7.70 2.44 -7.03
CA ARG A 10 7.87 1.50 -5.89
C ARG A 10 6.80 1.66 -4.80
N GLY A 11 5.53 1.74 -5.20
CA GLY A 11 4.40 1.74 -4.27
C GLY A 11 4.11 3.09 -3.60
N THR A 12 4.64 4.19 -4.14
CA THR A 12 4.50 5.54 -3.57
C THR A 12 3.41 6.37 -4.24
N GLU A 13 2.57 5.77 -5.07
CA GLU A 13 1.50 6.45 -5.82
C GLU A 13 0.53 7.17 -4.88
N TYR A 14 0.19 6.55 -3.74
CA TYR A 14 -0.68 7.14 -2.73
C TYR A 14 -0.07 8.39 -2.04
N ALA A 15 1.26 8.52 -2.04
CA ALA A 15 1.97 9.64 -1.43
C ALA A 15 2.25 10.77 -2.43
N MET A 16 1.95 10.55 -3.71
CA MET A 16 2.16 11.55 -4.75
C MET A 16 1.12 12.66 -4.62
N GLY A 17 1.57 13.87 -4.25
CA GLY A 17 0.77 15.08 -4.40
C GLY A 17 0.44 15.32 -5.88
N THR A 18 -0.84 15.49 -6.20
CA THR A 18 -1.31 15.68 -7.58
C THR A 18 -2.19 16.92 -7.69
N PRO A 19 -1.63 18.10 -8.03
CA PRO A 19 -0.21 18.38 -8.26
C PRO A 19 0.60 18.50 -6.95
N ALA A 20 1.94 18.50 -7.07
CA ALA A 20 2.79 18.88 -5.96
C ALA A 20 2.54 20.37 -5.60
N PRO A 21 2.47 20.74 -4.31
CA PRO A 21 2.27 22.13 -3.91
C PRO A 21 3.35 23.07 -4.45
N ALA A 22 2.97 24.32 -4.75
CA ALA A 22 3.95 25.35 -5.07
C ALA A 22 4.95 25.53 -3.92
N GLY A 23 6.24 25.67 -4.23
CA GLY A 23 7.31 25.77 -3.23
C GLY A 23 7.75 24.44 -2.60
N ALA A 24 7.25 23.28 -3.07
CA ALA A 24 7.73 21.98 -2.61
C ALA A 24 9.25 21.85 -2.81
N ARG A 25 9.96 21.41 -1.76
CA ARG A 25 11.39 21.13 -1.82
C ARG A 25 11.65 19.91 -2.69
N VAL A 26 12.64 20.03 -3.57
CA VAL A 26 13.14 18.94 -4.40
C VAL A 26 14.55 18.63 -3.94
N VAL A 27 14.83 17.36 -3.67
CA VAL A 27 16.17 16.87 -3.35
C VAL A 27 16.58 15.92 -4.46
N VAL A 28 17.69 16.22 -5.12
CA VAL A 28 18.32 15.32 -6.10
C VAL A 28 19.31 14.46 -5.34
N LEU A 29 19.12 13.15 -5.41
CA LEU A 29 20.00 12.18 -4.78
C LEU A 29 21.09 11.77 -5.78
N ASP A 30 22.33 11.72 -5.32
CA ASP A 30 23.48 11.26 -6.10
C ASP A 30 24.25 10.18 -5.32
N THR A 31 25.42 9.81 -5.83
CA THR A 31 26.27 8.77 -5.24
C THR A 31 27.01 9.20 -3.98
N ALA A 32 26.88 10.46 -3.54
CA ALA A 32 27.45 10.91 -2.27
C ALA A 32 26.65 10.41 -1.05
N LEU A 33 25.43 9.91 -1.27
CA LEU A 33 24.60 9.34 -0.22
C LEU A 33 24.97 7.89 0.06
N SER A 34 25.11 7.56 1.34
CA SER A 34 25.25 6.19 1.82
C SER A 34 23.92 5.64 2.33
N SER A 35 23.65 4.38 2.03
CA SER A 35 22.56 3.66 2.68
C SER A 35 22.92 3.42 4.14
N LEU A 36 21.96 3.64 5.03
CA LEU A 36 22.12 3.30 6.43
C LEU A 36 21.93 1.78 6.62
N PRO A 37 22.81 1.12 7.39
CA PRO A 37 22.75 -0.33 7.62
C PRO A 37 21.69 -0.66 8.68
N ILE A 38 20.42 -0.40 8.38
CA ILE A 38 19.30 -0.72 9.27
C ILE A 38 18.93 -2.18 9.06
N ALA A 39 19.17 -3.03 10.06
CA ALA A 39 18.73 -4.41 10.00
C ALA A 39 17.23 -4.50 10.27
N GLU A 40 16.59 -5.55 9.76
CA GLU A 40 15.16 -5.75 10.02
C GLU A 40 14.86 -5.92 11.52
N ALA A 41 15.79 -6.51 12.28
CA ALA A 41 15.67 -6.66 13.74
C ALA A 41 15.60 -5.32 14.48
N ASP A 42 16.06 -4.23 13.87
CA ASP A 42 16.07 -2.90 14.48
C ASP A 42 14.78 -2.10 14.25
N LEU A 43 13.84 -2.64 13.47
CA LEU A 43 12.59 -1.95 13.16
C LEU A 43 11.78 -1.65 14.43
N GLY A 44 11.35 -0.40 14.58
CA GLY A 44 10.64 0.10 15.75
C GLY A 44 11.52 0.42 16.97
N LEU A 45 12.80 0.04 16.97
CA LEU A 45 13.71 0.39 18.06
C LEU A 45 14.14 1.86 17.93
N PRO A 46 14.01 2.69 19.00
CA PRO A 46 14.41 4.08 18.95
C PRO A 46 15.93 4.21 18.96
N TRP A 47 16.49 4.93 17.99
CA TRP A 47 17.90 5.29 17.91
C TRP A 47 18.08 6.77 18.22
N ASN A 48 19.22 7.10 18.84
CA ASN A 48 19.63 8.48 19.10
C ASN A 48 20.66 8.92 18.07
N TRP A 49 20.25 9.73 17.11
CA TRP A 49 21.12 10.18 16.02
C TRP A 49 21.74 11.53 16.34
N ARG A 50 22.94 11.70 15.80
CA ARG A 50 23.68 12.96 15.81
C ARG A 50 23.99 13.32 14.37
N ILE A 51 23.42 14.43 13.90
CA ILE A 51 23.50 14.87 12.50
C ILE A 51 24.28 16.19 12.47
N GLY A 52 25.41 16.22 11.78
CA GLY A 52 26.29 17.38 11.73
C GLY A 52 27.42 17.22 10.71
N PRO A 53 28.29 18.24 10.57
CA PRO A 53 29.37 18.23 9.59
C PRO A 53 30.43 17.16 9.90
N ALA A 54 30.78 16.33 8.91
CA ALA A 54 31.75 15.24 9.07
C ALA A 54 33.14 15.68 9.57
N ALA A 55 33.50 16.95 9.39
CA ALA A 55 34.78 17.52 9.80
C ALA A 55 34.86 17.89 11.30
N ARG A 56 33.79 17.72 12.09
CA ARG A 56 33.74 18.10 13.51
C ARG A 56 33.44 16.91 14.40
N ALA A 57 33.77 17.02 15.68
CA ALA A 57 33.43 16.01 16.67
C ALA A 57 31.91 15.94 16.87
N VAL A 58 31.39 14.74 17.13
CA VAL A 58 29.95 14.49 17.35
C VAL A 58 29.35 15.25 18.55
N SER A 59 30.20 15.68 19.48
CA SER A 59 29.85 16.50 20.64
C SER A 59 29.80 18.01 20.35
N ASP A 60 30.23 18.45 19.16
CA ASP A 60 30.23 19.86 18.77
C ASP A 60 28.81 20.42 18.73
N ALA A 61 28.65 21.70 19.09
CA ALA A 61 27.36 22.36 19.15
C ALA A 61 26.62 22.44 17.79
N SER A 62 27.33 22.24 16.67
CA SER A 62 26.72 22.15 15.33
C SER A 62 25.95 20.84 15.07
N TYR A 63 26.09 19.82 15.93
CA TYR A 63 25.36 18.56 15.78
C TYR A 63 23.95 18.62 16.37
N ALA A 64 22.95 18.36 15.53
CA ALA A 64 21.57 18.18 15.95
C ALA A 64 21.35 16.76 16.50
N ALA A 65 20.62 16.65 17.60
CA ALA A 65 20.14 15.37 18.12
C ALA A 65 18.75 15.07 17.54
N LEU A 66 18.55 13.84 17.06
CA LEU A 66 17.27 13.39 16.52
C LEU A 66 16.97 11.96 16.98
N GLY A 67 15.79 11.75 17.53
CA GLY A 67 15.26 10.40 17.74
C GLY A 67 14.74 9.85 16.41
N PHE A 68 15.17 8.65 16.04
CA PHE A 68 14.69 7.96 14.83
C PHE A 68 14.38 6.51 15.14
N ALA A 69 13.16 6.07 14.82
CA ALA A 69 12.75 4.67 14.88
C ALA A 69 12.40 4.21 13.46
N PRO A 70 13.18 3.29 12.85
CA PRO A 70 12.91 2.84 11.50
C PRO A 70 11.62 2.04 11.43
N SER A 71 10.70 2.44 10.56
CA SER A 71 9.38 1.81 10.41
C SER A 71 9.32 0.71 9.35
N GLY A 72 10.41 0.50 8.59
CA GLY A 72 10.45 -0.52 7.54
C GLY A 72 9.56 -0.21 6.34
N ARG A 73 9.35 1.08 6.00
CA ARG A 73 8.42 1.49 4.93
C ARG A 73 8.62 0.76 3.60
N GLY A 74 9.86 0.46 3.21
CA GLY A 74 10.18 -0.27 1.97
C GLY A 74 9.80 -1.76 1.99
N LEU A 75 9.50 -2.31 3.17
CA LEU A 75 9.05 -3.69 3.37
C LEU A 75 7.52 -3.81 3.41
N VAL A 76 6.79 -2.69 3.52
CA VAL A 76 5.33 -2.72 3.57
C VAL A 76 4.77 -3.12 2.19
N PRO A 77 3.87 -4.13 2.10
CA PRO A 77 3.28 -4.56 0.83
C PRO A 77 2.68 -3.40 0.03
N PHE A 78 2.83 -3.47 -1.29
CA PHE A 78 2.23 -2.50 -2.20
C PHE A 78 0.72 -2.69 -2.24
N ALA A 79 -0.01 -1.60 -2.53
CA ALA A 79 -1.44 -1.68 -2.75
C ALA A 79 -1.76 -2.57 -3.95
N PRO A 80 -2.67 -3.55 -3.83
CA PRO A 80 -3.22 -4.25 -4.99
C PRO A 80 -3.80 -3.27 -6.01
N VAL A 81 -3.94 -3.69 -7.27
CA VAL A 81 -4.45 -2.82 -8.34
C VAL A 81 -5.51 -3.53 -9.17
N HIS A 82 -6.13 -2.78 -10.08
CA HIS A 82 -7.10 -3.30 -11.06
C HIS A 82 -8.24 -4.10 -10.40
N ALA A 83 -8.80 -3.57 -9.31
CA ALA A 83 -10.01 -4.15 -8.75
C ALA A 83 -11.10 -4.17 -9.82
N GLU A 84 -11.65 -5.35 -10.09
CA GLU A 84 -12.66 -5.55 -11.13
C GLU A 84 -13.92 -4.75 -10.80
N GLN A 85 -14.45 -4.04 -11.80
CA GLN A 85 -15.64 -3.23 -11.64
C GLN A 85 -16.90 -4.03 -11.99
N PRO A 86 -17.86 -4.20 -11.06
CA PRO A 86 -19.04 -5.04 -11.27
C PRO A 86 -19.84 -4.70 -12.54
N TRP A 87 -20.02 -3.41 -12.85
CA TRP A 87 -20.74 -2.93 -14.04
C TRP A 87 -20.18 -3.43 -15.38
N ARG A 88 -18.92 -3.89 -15.43
CA ARG A 88 -18.32 -4.43 -16.68
C ARG A 88 -18.87 -5.79 -17.08
N THR A 89 -19.60 -6.44 -16.19
CA THR A 89 -20.22 -7.75 -16.42
C THR A 89 -21.72 -7.64 -16.20
N ALA A 90 -22.52 -8.29 -17.05
CA ALA A 90 -23.97 -8.36 -16.87
C ALA A 90 -24.26 -9.17 -15.59
N ARG A 91 -24.38 -8.48 -14.45
CA ARG A 91 -24.52 -9.11 -13.13
C ARG A 91 -25.99 -9.10 -12.69
N ASN A 92 -26.49 -10.28 -12.32
CA ASN A 92 -27.71 -10.41 -11.52
C ASN A 92 -27.39 -10.19 -10.05
N THR A 93 -28.33 -9.61 -9.30
CA THR A 93 -28.19 -9.39 -7.85
C THR A 93 -27.95 -10.72 -7.13
N GLY A 94 -27.00 -10.76 -6.20
CA GLY A 94 -26.59 -11.99 -5.53
C GLY A 94 -25.19 -11.90 -4.94
N ASP A 95 -24.47 -13.01 -4.97
CA ASP A 95 -23.08 -13.07 -4.50
C ASP A 95 -22.18 -12.11 -5.29
N LEU A 96 -21.22 -11.49 -4.60
CA LEU A 96 -20.23 -10.60 -5.19
C LEU A 96 -18.84 -11.18 -5.00
N THR A 97 -18.21 -11.63 -6.08
CA THR A 97 -16.77 -11.92 -6.07
C THR A 97 -16.01 -10.65 -6.39
N ILE A 98 -15.23 -10.16 -5.44
CA ILE A 98 -14.33 -9.03 -5.62
C ILE A 98 -12.97 -9.61 -6.04
N ARG A 99 -12.42 -9.15 -7.17
CA ARG A 99 -11.11 -9.58 -7.69
C ARG A 99 -10.18 -8.40 -7.88
N TRP A 100 -8.88 -8.65 -7.80
CA TRP A 100 -7.83 -7.66 -7.99
C TRP A 100 -6.57 -8.31 -8.57
N THR A 101 -5.57 -7.49 -8.89
CA THR A 101 -4.23 -7.94 -9.29
C THR A 101 -3.23 -7.66 -8.18
N ARG A 102 -2.44 -8.68 -7.81
CA ARG A 102 -1.34 -8.54 -6.85
C ARG A 102 -0.21 -7.68 -7.43
N ARG A 103 0.47 -6.92 -6.58
CA ARG A 103 1.75 -6.26 -6.92
C ARG A 103 2.86 -6.88 -6.09
N SER A 104 4.09 -6.90 -6.64
CA SER A 104 5.26 -7.39 -5.93
C SER A 104 6.29 -6.30 -5.70
N ARG A 105 7.02 -6.44 -4.59
CA ARG A 105 8.16 -5.59 -4.23
C ARG A 105 9.50 -6.22 -4.62
N ALA A 106 9.49 -7.47 -5.09
CA ALA A 106 10.70 -8.18 -5.49
C ALA A 106 11.40 -7.41 -6.61
N LEU A 107 12.73 -7.29 -6.54
CA LEU A 107 13.51 -6.52 -7.52
C LEU A 107 13.45 -7.10 -8.93
N VAL A 108 13.14 -8.38 -9.04
CA VAL A 108 13.02 -9.11 -10.31
C VAL A 108 11.57 -9.13 -10.83
N ALA A 109 10.62 -8.48 -10.17
CA ALA A 109 9.19 -8.60 -10.51
C ALA A 109 8.79 -8.02 -11.88
N ASP A 110 9.70 -7.32 -12.54
CA ASP A 110 9.56 -6.74 -13.89
C ASP A 110 10.31 -7.54 -14.96
N ALA A 111 10.88 -8.70 -14.61
CA ALA A 111 11.58 -9.56 -15.53
C ALA A 111 10.59 -10.25 -16.51
N TRP A 112 10.95 -10.30 -17.79
CA TRP A 112 10.07 -10.76 -18.87
C TRP A 112 9.98 -12.28 -18.98
N GLU A 113 10.99 -12.98 -18.49
CA GLU A 113 11.12 -14.43 -18.52
C GLU A 113 10.30 -15.15 -17.43
N GLN A 114 9.64 -14.40 -16.54
CA GLN A 114 8.90 -14.97 -15.42
C GLN A 114 7.53 -15.52 -15.85
N VAL A 115 7.24 -16.75 -15.42
CA VAL A 115 5.91 -17.37 -15.59
C VAL A 115 4.87 -16.73 -14.66
N GLU A 116 5.28 -16.36 -13.46
CA GLU A 116 4.44 -15.71 -12.45
C GLU A 116 5.28 -14.69 -11.67
N VAL A 117 4.68 -13.56 -11.31
CA VAL A 117 5.37 -12.49 -10.59
C VAL A 117 5.73 -13.00 -9.18
N PRO A 118 6.99 -12.93 -8.72
CA PRO A 118 7.36 -13.46 -7.41
C PRO A 118 6.57 -12.86 -6.26
N LEU A 119 6.22 -13.68 -5.27
CA LEU A 119 5.69 -13.20 -4.00
C LEU A 119 6.84 -12.67 -3.14
N ALA A 120 6.69 -11.48 -2.59
CA ALA A 120 7.68 -10.83 -1.72
C ALA A 120 7.38 -10.99 -0.22
N GLU A 121 6.44 -11.87 0.11
CA GLU A 121 5.98 -12.21 1.45
C GLU A 121 6.00 -13.74 1.62
N ASP A 122 6.02 -14.25 2.85
CA ASP A 122 6.06 -15.70 3.11
C ASP A 122 4.80 -16.43 2.61
N LEU A 123 3.65 -15.75 2.68
CA LEU A 123 2.35 -16.28 2.31
C LEU A 123 1.52 -15.20 1.61
N GLU A 124 0.73 -15.60 0.62
CA GLU A 124 -0.24 -14.73 0.00
C GLU A 124 -1.49 -14.63 0.88
N SER A 125 -1.76 -13.43 1.40
CA SER A 125 -2.91 -13.17 2.25
C SER A 125 -3.40 -11.73 2.12
N TYR A 126 -4.71 -11.55 2.24
CA TYR A 126 -5.38 -10.27 2.05
C TYR A 126 -6.46 -10.02 3.09
N ASP A 127 -6.58 -8.75 3.45
CA ASP A 127 -7.72 -8.18 4.15
C ASP A 127 -8.50 -7.28 3.19
N VAL A 128 -9.82 -7.48 3.12
CA VAL A 128 -10.74 -6.64 2.34
C VAL A 128 -11.74 -6.01 3.30
N GLN A 129 -11.62 -4.69 3.49
CA GLN A 129 -12.56 -3.92 4.27
C GLN A 129 -13.68 -3.39 3.37
N ILE A 130 -14.92 -3.62 3.78
CA ILE A 130 -16.12 -3.03 3.22
C ILE A 130 -16.50 -1.85 4.08
N LEU A 131 -16.72 -0.69 3.46
CA LEU A 131 -16.90 0.57 4.15
C LEU A 131 -18.34 1.11 4.01
N ASP A 132 -18.81 1.72 5.08
CA ASP A 132 -20.02 2.54 5.15
C ASP A 132 -19.59 3.95 5.58
N GLY A 133 -19.40 4.83 4.60
CA GLY A 133 -18.66 6.07 4.79
C GLY A 133 -17.23 5.82 5.29
N ALA A 134 -16.92 6.29 6.50
CA ALA A 134 -15.62 6.05 7.13
C ALA A 134 -15.57 4.79 8.00
N ALA A 135 -16.73 4.20 8.33
CA ALA A 135 -16.81 3.05 9.20
C ALA A 135 -16.53 1.75 8.45
N ILE A 136 -15.83 0.82 9.09
CA ILE A 136 -15.65 -0.53 8.56
C ILE A 136 -16.91 -1.33 8.87
N LYS A 137 -17.70 -1.63 7.84
CA LYS A 137 -18.92 -2.43 7.94
C LYS A 137 -18.59 -3.91 8.11
N ARG A 138 -17.61 -4.39 7.36
CA ARG A 138 -17.15 -5.79 7.36
C ARG A 138 -15.69 -5.87 6.98
N THR A 139 -14.98 -6.87 7.50
CA THR A 139 -13.68 -7.29 7.00
C THR A 139 -13.79 -8.73 6.52
N LEU A 140 -13.34 -9.00 5.31
CA LEU A 140 -13.22 -10.32 4.72
C LEU A 140 -11.74 -10.65 4.55
N THR A 141 -11.36 -11.92 4.67
CA THR A 141 -10.00 -12.38 4.46
C THR A 141 -9.93 -13.26 3.21
N SER A 142 -8.77 -13.30 2.56
CA SER A 142 -8.51 -14.21 1.45
C SER A 142 -7.05 -14.64 1.39
N SER A 143 -6.81 -15.86 0.91
CA SER A 143 -5.47 -16.38 0.57
C SER A 143 -5.19 -16.33 -0.94
N THR A 144 -6.05 -15.65 -1.72
CA THR A 144 -5.95 -15.49 -3.17
C THR A 144 -6.32 -14.07 -3.57
N THR A 145 -6.14 -13.70 -4.84
CA THR A 145 -6.51 -12.39 -5.39
C THR A 145 -8.02 -12.16 -5.58
N SER A 146 -8.86 -12.89 -4.84
CA SER A 146 -10.30 -12.72 -4.85
C SER A 146 -10.95 -13.00 -3.51
N VAL A 147 -12.09 -12.38 -3.23
CA VAL A 147 -12.90 -12.70 -2.04
C VAL A 147 -14.39 -12.71 -2.37
N LEU A 148 -15.14 -13.61 -1.73
CA LEU A 148 -16.58 -13.68 -1.85
C LEU A 148 -17.26 -12.84 -0.77
N TYR A 149 -18.03 -11.84 -1.19
CA TYR A 149 -18.99 -11.15 -0.35
C TYR A 149 -20.38 -11.70 -0.65
N ALA A 150 -20.81 -12.68 0.15
CA ALA A 150 -22.02 -13.45 -0.13
C ALA A 150 -23.28 -12.59 -0.04
N ALA A 151 -24.34 -12.97 -0.76
CA ALA A 151 -25.63 -12.30 -0.75
C ALA A 151 -26.20 -12.17 0.67
N ALA A 152 -26.05 -13.21 1.51
CA ALA A 152 -26.49 -13.17 2.90
C ALA A 152 -25.74 -12.13 3.74
N GLN A 153 -24.43 -11.97 3.49
CA GLN A 153 -23.60 -10.96 4.16
C GLN A 153 -24.00 -9.55 3.69
N GLN A 154 -24.26 -9.37 2.38
CA GLN A 154 -24.79 -8.12 1.84
C GLN A 154 -26.15 -7.77 2.46
N THR A 155 -27.07 -8.73 2.55
CA THR A 155 -28.38 -8.53 3.20
C THR A 155 -28.24 -8.18 4.68
N THR A 156 -27.28 -8.77 5.39
CA THR A 156 -26.99 -8.41 6.79
C THR A 156 -26.50 -6.97 6.92
N ASP A 157 -25.64 -6.54 5.99
CA ASP A 157 -24.97 -5.25 6.07
C ASP A 157 -25.84 -4.11 5.51
N TRP A 158 -26.67 -4.39 4.50
CA TRP A 158 -27.38 -3.39 3.68
C TRP A 158 -28.90 -3.64 3.53
N GLY A 159 -29.42 -4.76 4.03
CA GLY A 159 -30.84 -5.14 3.91
C GLY A 159 -31.21 -5.87 2.61
N ALA A 160 -30.37 -5.80 1.57
CA ALA A 160 -30.50 -6.58 0.35
C ALA A 160 -29.15 -6.68 -0.38
N PRO A 161 -28.98 -7.62 -1.33
CA PRO A 161 -27.81 -7.65 -2.21
C PRO A 161 -27.69 -6.38 -3.05
N LEU A 162 -26.44 -5.95 -3.27
CA LEU A 162 -26.13 -4.75 -4.06
C LEU A 162 -26.45 -4.97 -5.54
N GLY A 163 -27.12 -4.01 -6.16
CA GLY A 163 -27.58 -4.02 -7.54
C GLY A 163 -27.32 -2.71 -8.29
N PRO A 164 -27.82 -2.60 -9.55
CA PRO A 164 -27.51 -1.50 -10.45
C PRO A 164 -27.75 -0.12 -9.85
N GLY A 165 -26.81 0.80 -10.06
CA GLY A 165 -26.87 2.18 -9.55
C GLY A 165 -26.37 2.35 -8.11
N GLN A 166 -26.03 1.26 -7.41
CA GLN A 166 -25.42 1.31 -6.09
C GLN A 166 -23.88 1.34 -6.19
N THR A 167 -23.23 1.69 -5.08
CA THR A 167 -21.78 1.73 -4.98
C THR A 167 -21.31 1.07 -3.69
N LEU A 168 -20.12 0.47 -3.72
CA LEU A 168 -19.49 -0.13 -2.55
C LEU A 168 -18.04 0.38 -2.41
N ALA A 169 -17.78 1.14 -1.34
CA ALA A 169 -16.42 1.54 -1.02
C ALA A 169 -15.69 0.39 -0.33
N ILE A 170 -14.50 0.05 -0.83
CA ILE A 170 -13.66 -1.02 -0.28
C ILE A 170 -12.21 -0.56 -0.11
N ARG A 171 -11.50 -1.23 0.81
CA ARG A 171 -10.04 -1.18 0.91
C ARG A 171 -9.48 -2.60 0.87
N ILE A 172 -8.54 -2.84 -0.03
CA ILE A 172 -7.87 -4.14 -0.18
C ILE A 172 -6.43 -3.97 0.29
N PHE A 173 -5.99 -4.83 1.19
CA PHE A 173 -4.64 -4.85 1.73
C PHE A 173 -4.02 -6.22 1.46
N GLN A 174 -2.82 -6.26 0.90
CA GLN A 174 -1.97 -7.44 1.04
C GLN A 174 -1.35 -7.42 2.44
N LEU A 175 -1.27 -8.58 3.08
CA LEU A 175 -0.70 -8.73 4.41
C LEU A 175 0.76 -9.17 4.33
N SER A 176 1.56 -8.60 5.23
CA SER A 176 2.87 -9.11 5.60
C SER A 176 2.75 -9.76 6.98
N ASN A 177 3.32 -10.94 7.15
CA ASN A 177 3.37 -11.60 8.46
C ASN A 177 4.15 -10.76 9.50
N ARG A 178 5.12 -9.96 9.02
CA ARG A 178 5.96 -9.11 9.86
C ARG A 178 5.34 -7.75 10.16
N LEU A 179 4.81 -7.08 9.13
CA LEU A 179 4.37 -5.67 9.22
C LEU A 179 2.85 -5.49 9.26
N GLY A 180 2.08 -6.58 9.13
CA GLY A 180 0.63 -6.53 9.04
C GLY A 180 0.15 -5.97 7.70
N ARG A 181 -0.86 -5.09 7.73
CA ARG A 181 -1.49 -4.55 6.52
C ARG A 181 -0.52 -3.70 5.70
N GLY A 182 -0.50 -3.96 4.40
CA GLY A 182 0.17 -3.15 3.41
C GLY A 182 -0.47 -1.78 3.18
N THR A 183 -0.06 -1.12 2.10
CA THR A 183 -0.73 0.10 1.62
C THR A 183 -2.11 -0.30 1.05
N PRO A 184 -3.23 0.38 1.38
CA PRO A 184 -4.53 0.01 0.84
C PRO A 184 -4.68 0.37 -0.63
N ALA A 185 -5.32 -0.52 -1.39
CA ALA A 185 -6.05 -0.14 -2.58
C ALA A 185 -7.44 0.37 -2.16
N ALA A 186 -7.66 1.68 -2.21
CA ALA A 186 -8.97 2.28 -1.93
C ALA A 186 -9.76 2.40 -3.24
N VAL A 187 -10.87 1.67 -3.36
CA VAL A 187 -11.67 1.60 -4.59
C VAL A 187 -13.14 1.74 -4.24
N THR A 188 -13.88 2.44 -5.09
CA THR A 188 -15.35 2.38 -5.10
C THR A 188 -15.79 1.49 -6.24
N LEU A 189 -16.44 0.38 -5.92
CA LEU A 189 -17.08 -0.50 -6.90
C LEU A 189 -18.42 0.12 -7.31
N GLN A 190 -18.70 0.10 -8.60
CA GLN A 190 -19.96 0.58 -9.17
C GLN A 190 -20.71 -0.62 -9.77
N PHE A 191 -22.02 -0.67 -9.50
CA PHE A 191 -22.92 -1.76 -9.91
C PHE A 191 -23.87 -1.31 -11.02
#